data_AF-A0A0F9HUZ7-F1
#
_entry.id   AF-A0A0F9HUZ7-F1
#
_cell.length_a   1.000
_cell.length_b   1.000
_cell.length_c   1.000
_cell.angle_alpha   90.00
_cell.angle_beta   90.00
_cell.angle_gamma   90.00
#
_symmetry.space_group_name_H-M   'P 1'
#
loop_
_entity.id
_entity.type
_entity.pdbx_description
1 polymer ?
#
loop_
_entity_poly.entity_id
_entity_poly.type
_entity_poly.pdbx_seq_one_letter_code
_entity_poly.pdbx_strand_id
1 'polypeptide(L)'
;MQLVLMYFDTVIGPEIFFSYPDSVLERVSKKMEGFFDLDIKDNFFEVSLIEENIKITNLYFEIPSSWARGKVEMLMLSTISGKDYRSELSYKVLKNYSFKIMSLVNIYKAFYTGLFINKNDHEIDLKKEELETLLIECYNHLEEKLKSEIGDEKIIKKFKKFKW
;
A
#
# COMPACT_ATOMS: atom_id res chain seq x y z
N MET A 1 6.28 -4.50 -10.27
CA MET A 1 5.71 -4.42 -8.92
C MET A 1 4.96 -3.11 -8.86
N GLN A 2 3.82 -3.05 -8.17
CA GLN A 2 3.04 -1.83 -7.98
C GLN A 2 2.79 -1.63 -6.49
N LEU A 3 2.68 -0.38 -6.05
CA LEU A 3 2.23 0.02 -4.71
C LEU A 3 0.83 0.60 -4.82
N VAL A 4 -0.04 0.21 -3.90
CA VAL A 4 -1.43 0.66 -3.84
C VAL A 4 -1.73 1.09 -2.41
N LEU A 5 -2.34 2.25 -2.22
CA LEU A 5 -2.96 2.62 -0.95
C LEU A 5 -4.48 2.64 -1.16
N MET A 6 -5.18 1.83 -0.35
CA MET A 6 -6.63 1.86 -0.25
C MET A 6 -7.06 2.46 1.08
N TYR A 7 -8.25 3.06 1.08
CA TYR A 7 -8.92 3.54 2.27
C TYR A 7 -10.38 3.12 2.25
N PHE A 8 -11.02 3.08 3.42
CA PHE A 8 -12.45 2.82 3.53
C PHE A 8 -13.22 4.14 3.57
N ASP A 9 -13.90 4.50 2.47
CA ASP A 9 -14.85 5.60 2.47
C ASP A 9 -16.19 5.15 3.11
N THR A 10 -16.71 5.93 4.04
CA THR A 10 -17.92 5.54 4.79
C THR A 10 -19.23 5.56 3.98
N VAL A 11 -19.22 6.19 2.81
CA VAL A 11 -20.39 6.32 1.91
C VAL A 11 -20.28 5.34 0.75
N ILE A 12 -19.09 5.21 0.17
CA ILE A 12 -18.84 4.44 -1.07
C ILE A 12 -18.32 3.03 -0.74
N GLY A 13 -17.55 2.88 0.35
CA GLY A 13 -16.84 1.65 0.70
C GLY A 13 -15.33 1.74 0.40
N PRO A 14 -14.64 0.60 0.31
CA PRO A 14 -13.22 0.54 -0.02
C PRO A 14 -12.91 1.20 -1.37
N GLU A 15 -11.93 2.10 -1.39
CA GLU A 15 -11.51 2.81 -2.60
C GLU A 15 -9.98 2.86 -2.71
N ILE A 16 -9.48 2.79 -3.95
CA ILE A 16 -8.06 3.04 -4.24
C ILE A 16 -7.81 4.55 -4.22
N PHE A 17 -7.09 5.00 -3.20
CA PHE A 17 -6.62 6.38 -3.11
C PHE A 17 -5.44 6.64 -4.06
N PHE A 18 -4.50 5.69 -4.10
CA PHE A 18 -3.24 5.86 -4.83
C PHE A 18 -2.77 4.53 -5.44
N SER A 19 -2.22 4.60 -6.65
CA SER A 19 -1.56 3.48 -7.32
C SER A 19 -0.33 3.96 -8.08
N TYR A 20 0.79 3.24 -7.96
CA TYR A 20 2.03 3.57 -8.66
C TYR A 20 2.84 2.32 -9.02
N PRO A 21 3.57 2.27 -10.16
CA PRO A 21 3.69 3.31 -11.18
C PRO A 21 2.48 3.41 -12.13
N ASP A 22 1.71 2.33 -12.24
CA ASP A 22 0.55 2.26 -13.13
C ASP A 22 -0.75 2.15 -12.34
N SER A 23 -1.88 2.35 -13.03
CA SER A 23 -3.19 2.04 -12.47
C SER A 23 -3.37 0.54 -12.25
N VAL A 24 -4.15 0.20 -11.22
CA VAL A 24 -4.55 -1.18 -10.95
C VAL A 24 -5.55 -1.64 -12.01
N LEU A 25 -5.36 -2.83 -12.56
CA LEU A 25 -6.32 -3.43 -13.48
C LEU A 25 -7.71 -3.51 -12.82
N GLU A 26 -8.77 -3.09 -13.53
CA GLU A 26 -10.13 -3.01 -12.98
C GLU A 26 -10.59 -4.32 -12.29
N ARG A 27 -10.33 -5.47 -12.93
CA ARG A 27 -10.66 -6.79 -12.36
C ARG A 27 -9.92 -7.09 -11.05
N VAL A 28 -8.71 -6.56 -10.88
CA VAL A 28 -7.91 -6.69 -9.65
C VAL A 28 -8.44 -5.73 -8.60
N SER A 29 -8.72 -4.47 -8.98
CA SER A 29 -9.35 -3.47 -8.10
C SER A 29 -10.62 -4.00 -7.45
N LYS A 30 -11.55 -4.55 -8.26
CA LYS A 30 -12.81 -5.14 -7.76
C LYS A 30 -12.59 -6.30 -6.77
N LYS A 31 -11.53 -7.08 -6.95
CA LYS A 31 -11.16 -8.14 -6.01
C LYS A 31 -10.60 -7.56 -4.71
N MET A 32 -9.82 -6.47 -4.79
CA MET A 32 -9.22 -5.80 -3.64
C MET A 32 -10.25 -5.09 -2.75
N GLU A 33 -11.37 -4.62 -3.31
CA GLU A 33 -12.48 -4.05 -2.52
C GLU A 33 -12.94 -5.02 -1.41
N GLY A 34 -13.05 -6.31 -1.72
CA GLY A 34 -13.44 -7.34 -0.75
C GLY A 34 -12.39 -7.66 0.32
N PHE A 35 -11.20 -7.05 0.28
CA PHE A 35 -10.14 -7.34 1.26
C PHE A 35 -10.40 -6.72 2.63
N PHE A 36 -11.17 -5.63 2.70
CA PHE A 36 -11.59 -5.02 3.96
C PHE A 36 -12.58 -5.88 4.74
N ASP A 37 -13.30 -6.79 4.05
CA ASP A 37 -14.29 -7.69 4.67
C ASP A 37 -13.67 -9.03 5.13
N LEU A 38 -12.39 -9.25 4.87
CA LEU A 38 -11.73 -10.49 5.27
C LEU A 38 -11.52 -10.51 6.80
N ASP A 39 -12.05 -11.54 7.47
CA ASP A 39 -11.83 -11.78 8.90
C ASP A 39 -10.41 -12.33 9.14
N ILE A 40 -9.41 -11.47 8.99
CA ILE A 40 -7.99 -11.77 9.19
C ILE A 40 -7.55 -11.13 10.49
N LYS A 41 -7.06 -11.95 11.42
CA LYS A 41 -6.56 -11.49 12.72
C LYS A 41 -5.22 -10.75 12.64
N ASP A 42 -4.45 -11.02 11.60
CA ASP A 42 -3.15 -10.41 11.35
C ASP A 42 -3.27 -9.19 10.43
N ASN A 43 -2.61 -8.10 10.81
CA ASN A 43 -2.58 -6.88 9.99
C ASN A 43 -1.75 -7.03 8.71
N PHE A 44 -1.00 -8.12 8.56
CA PHE A 44 -0.19 -8.37 7.38
C PHE A 44 -0.55 -9.73 6.78
N PHE A 45 -0.98 -9.73 5.52
CA PHE A 45 -1.47 -10.93 4.86
C PHE A 45 -1.25 -10.89 3.35
N GLU A 46 -1.36 -12.05 2.73
CA GLU A 46 -1.18 -12.23 1.29
C GLU A 46 -2.45 -12.79 0.65
N VAL A 47 -2.80 -12.27 -0.51
CA VAL A 47 -3.83 -12.83 -1.39
C VAL A 47 -3.18 -13.18 -2.72
N SER A 48 -3.28 -14.45 -3.11
CA SER A 48 -2.78 -14.92 -4.40
C SER A 48 -3.93 -15.00 -5.41
N LEU A 49 -3.80 -14.26 -6.51
CA LEU A 49 -4.77 -14.28 -7.61
C LEU A 49 -4.22 -15.16 -8.74
N ILE A 50 -4.67 -16.41 -8.75
CA ILE A 50 -4.09 -17.48 -9.60
C ILE A 50 -4.28 -17.17 -11.10
N GLU A 51 -5.47 -16.71 -11.51
CA GLU A 51 -5.80 -16.41 -12.90
C GLU A 51 -4.97 -15.24 -13.46
N GLU A 52 -4.61 -14.29 -12.61
CA GLU A 52 -3.79 -13.14 -12.94
C GLU A 52 -2.28 -13.39 -12.78
N ASN A 53 -1.88 -14.54 -12.21
CA ASN A 53 -0.50 -14.87 -11.85
C ASN A 53 0.19 -13.78 -11.01
N ILE A 54 -0.59 -13.14 -10.12
CA ILE A 54 -0.10 -12.09 -9.22
C ILE A 54 -0.31 -12.49 -7.76
N LYS A 55 0.52 -11.88 -6.92
CA LYS A 55 0.41 -11.90 -5.48
C LYS A 55 0.23 -10.47 -4.98
N ILE A 56 -0.76 -10.29 -4.11
CA ILE A 56 -1.02 -9.03 -3.41
C ILE A 56 -0.64 -9.22 -1.96
N THR A 57 0.29 -8.39 -1.48
CA THR A 57 0.70 -8.36 -0.08
C THR A 57 0.09 -7.13 0.54
N ASN A 58 -0.63 -7.28 1.64
CA ASN A 58 -1.41 -6.21 2.26
C ASN A 58 -0.88 -5.95 3.67
N LEU A 59 -0.80 -4.67 4.02
CA LEU A 59 -0.61 -4.20 5.39
C LEU A 59 -1.78 -3.29 5.77
N TYR A 60 -2.63 -3.79 6.64
CA TYR A 60 -3.73 -3.05 7.25
C TYR A 60 -3.26 -2.21 8.43
N PHE A 61 -3.72 -0.97 8.52
CA PHE A 61 -3.48 -0.09 9.67
C PHE A 61 -4.56 1.00 9.73
N GLU A 62 -4.71 1.60 10.91
CA GLU A 62 -5.65 2.69 11.13
C GLU A 62 -4.89 3.99 11.43
N ILE A 63 -5.44 5.11 11.01
CA ILE A 63 -4.94 6.45 11.36
C ILE A 63 -6.00 7.22 12.14
N PRO A 64 -5.63 8.07 13.12
CA PRO A 64 -6.58 8.94 13.78
C PRO A 64 -7.23 9.93 12.81
N SER A 65 -8.55 10.08 12.90
CA SER A 65 -9.32 11.02 12.10
C SER A 65 -10.37 11.72 12.95
N SER A 66 -10.35 13.05 12.97
CA SER A 66 -11.41 13.79 13.66
C SER A 66 -12.71 13.85 12.86
N TRP A 67 -12.68 13.48 11.58
CA TRP A 67 -13.82 13.54 10.66
C TRP A 67 -14.53 12.19 10.51
N ALA A 68 -13.86 11.08 10.80
CA ALA A 68 -14.46 9.76 10.83
C ALA A 68 -15.36 9.57 12.06
N ARG A 69 -16.51 8.89 11.87
CA ARG A 69 -17.46 8.56 12.95
C ARG A 69 -16.81 7.72 14.07
N GLY A 70 -15.91 6.81 13.71
CA GLY A 70 -15.13 5.97 14.64
C GLY A 70 -13.84 6.60 15.15
N LYS A 71 -13.58 7.87 14.79
CA LYS A 71 -12.34 8.60 15.02
C LYS A 71 -11.09 8.01 14.36
N VAL A 72 -11.26 7.09 13.41
CA VAL A 72 -10.17 6.44 12.67
C VAL A 72 -10.54 6.29 11.19
N GLU A 73 -9.55 6.45 10.31
CA GLU A 73 -9.65 5.92 8.93
C GLU A 73 -8.99 4.55 8.86
N MET A 74 -9.61 3.65 8.12
CA MET A 74 -9.06 2.31 7.85
C MET A 74 -8.28 2.34 6.54
N LEU A 75 -7.00 1.98 6.58
CA LEU A 75 -6.10 2.01 5.44
C LEU A 75 -5.50 0.63 5.16
N MET A 76 -5.22 0.38 3.88
CA MET A 76 -4.52 -0.82 3.44
C MET A 76 -3.44 -0.43 2.44
N LEU A 77 -2.18 -0.60 2.85
CA LEU A 77 -1.01 -0.39 1.99
C LEU A 77 -0.59 -1.73 1.40
N SER A 78 -0.66 -1.84 0.09
CA SER A 78 -0.54 -3.11 -0.62
C SER A 78 0.51 -3.06 -1.72
N THR A 79 1.20 -4.18 -1.94
CA THR A 79 2.05 -4.36 -3.13
C THR A 79 1.45 -5.41 -4.05
N ILE A 80 1.31 -5.09 -5.34
CA ILE A 80 0.96 -6.05 -6.38
C ILE A 80 2.25 -6.49 -7.07
N SER A 81 2.49 -7.79 -7.09
CA SER A 81 3.75 -8.38 -7.54
C SER A 81 3.51 -9.69 -8.29
N GLY A 82 4.54 -10.19 -8.98
CA GLY A 82 4.47 -11.51 -9.60
C GLY A 82 4.31 -12.60 -8.53
N LYS A 83 3.68 -13.72 -8.89
CA LYS A 83 3.39 -14.84 -7.97
C LYS A 83 4.59 -15.31 -7.13
N ASP A 84 5.80 -15.27 -7.69
CA ASP A 84 7.04 -15.73 -7.02
C ASP A 84 7.67 -14.69 -6.08
N TYR A 85 7.03 -13.54 -5.89
CA TYR A 85 7.53 -12.50 -4.99
C TYR A 85 7.46 -12.93 -3.52
N ARG A 86 8.53 -12.65 -2.78
CA ARG A 86 8.67 -12.91 -1.35
C ARG A 86 8.17 -11.72 -0.55
N SER A 87 6.94 -11.82 -0.04
CA SER A 87 6.23 -10.75 0.66
C SER A 87 6.92 -10.27 1.92
N GLU A 88 7.74 -11.11 2.55
CA GLU A 88 8.54 -10.74 3.73
C GLU A 88 9.55 -9.63 3.41
N LEU A 89 9.94 -9.48 2.13
CA LEU A 89 10.80 -8.39 1.67
C LEU A 89 10.09 -7.05 1.74
N SER A 90 8.77 -7.02 1.53
CA SER A 90 7.97 -5.80 1.64
C SER A 90 7.62 -5.44 3.08
N TYR A 91 7.43 -6.44 3.97
CA TYR A 91 6.88 -6.21 5.32
C TYR A 91 7.57 -5.07 6.08
N LYS A 92 8.91 -5.09 6.16
CA LYS A 92 9.66 -4.07 6.91
C LYS A 92 9.50 -2.68 6.30
N VAL A 93 9.47 -2.58 4.97
CA VAL A 93 9.31 -1.31 4.26
C VAL A 93 7.90 -0.78 4.47
N LEU A 94 6.87 -1.59 4.18
CA LEU A 94 5.47 -1.20 4.37
C LEU A 94 5.19 -0.80 5.82
N LYS A 95 5.70 -1.56 6.79
CA LYS A 95 5.54 -1.25 8.20
C LYS A 95 6.18 0.09 8.58
N ASN A 96 7.39 0.36 8.12
CA ASN A 96 8.05 1.65 8.35
C ASN A 96 7.21 2.81 7.79
N TYR A 97 6.75 2.70 6.54
CA TYR A 97 5.94 3.75 5.92
C TYR A 97 4.55 3.88 6.55
N SER A 98 3.93 2.80 7.03
CA SER A 98 2.68 2.91 7.81
C SER A 98 2.87 3.75 9.07
N PHE A 99 3.99 3.57 9.79
CA PHE A 99 4.29 4.41 10.96
C PHE A 99 4.57 5.86 10.58
N LYS A 100 5.27 6.10 9.47
CA LYS A 100 5.48 7.46 8.96
C LYS A 100 4.14 8.13 8.66
N ILE A 101 3.24 7.46 7.94
CA ILE A 101 1.89 7.96 7.63
C ILE A 101 1.13 8.25 8.94
N MET A 102 1.10 7.32 9.89
CA MET A 102 0.42 7.49 11.19
C MET A 102 0.97 8.65 12.02
N SER A 103 2.23 9.05 11.81
CA SER A 103 2.85 10.16 12.52
C SER A 103 2.53 11.54 11.92
N LEU A 104 1.97 11.59 10.72
CA LEU A 104 1.62 12.84 10.06
C LEU A 104 0.35 13.45 10.66
N VAL A 105 0.48 14.67 11.17
CA VAL A 105 -0.64 15.43 11.74
C VAL A 105 -1.67 15.72 10.65
N ASN A 106 -2.95 15.46 10.96
CA ASN A 106 -4.09 15.69 10.08
C ASN A 106 -4.04 14.97 8.71
N ILE A 107 -3.25 13.90 8.58
CA ILE A 107 -3.10 13.19 7.30
C ILE A 107 -4.42 12.60 6.77
N TYR A 108 -5.37 12.31 7.67
CA TYR A 108 -6.71 11.85 7.30
C TYR A 108 -7.42 12.82 6.34
N LYS A 109 -7.08 14.11 6.34
CA LYS A 109 -7.67 15.10 5.42
C LYS A 109 -7.40 14.78 3.94
N ALA A 110 -6.32 14.06 3.63
CA ALA A 110 -6.00 13.64 2.26
C ALA A 110 -7.15 12.85 1.60
N PHE A 111 -7.95 12.13 2.38
CA PHE A 111 -9.03 11.27 1.90
C PHE A 111 -10.36 12.00 1.65
N TYR A 112 -10.41 13.31 1.86
CA TYR A 112 -11.65 14.10 1.75
C TYR A 112 -11.64 15.07 0.56
N THR A 113 -10.77 14.83 -0.43
CA THR A 113 -10.74 15.62 -1.67
C THR A 113 -12.08 15.58 -2.39
N GLY A 114 -12.54 16.74 -2.88
CA GLY A 114 -13.75 16.83 -3.72
C GLY A 114 -15.07 16.89 -2.96
N LEU A 115 -15.08 16.79 -1.63
CA LEU A 115 -16.30 16.98 -0.84
C LEU A 115 -16.65 18.47 -0.73
N PHE A 116 -17.85 18.83 -1.20
CA PHE A 116 -18.35 20.21 -1.22
C PHE A 116 -18.28 20.92 0.13
N ILE A 117 -18.39 20.17 1.23
CA ILE A 117 -18.41 20.70 2.60
C ILE A 117 -17.03 21.29 2.99
N ASN A 118 -15.94 20.82 2.39
CA ASN A 118 -14.58 21.18 2.78
C ASN A 118 -13.79 21.92 1.67
N LYS A 119 -14.49 22.48 0.68
CA LYS A 119 -13.90 23.08 -0.54
C LYS A 119 -12.87 24.21 -0.28
N ASN A 120 -12.85 24.79 0.92
CA ASN A 120 -11.94 25.87 1.30
C ASN A 120 -10.84 25.43 2.28
N ASP A 121 -10.75 24.14 2.64
CA ASP A 121 -9.68 23.64 3.50
C ASP A 121 -8.43 23.35 2.66
N HIS A 122 -7.55 24.34 2.56
CA HIS A 122 -6.27 24.22 1.85
C HIS A 122 -5.38 23.10 2.40
N GLU A 123 -5.60 22.62 3.64
CA GLU A 123 -4.84 21.49 4.16
C GLU A 123 -5.18 20.18 3.45
N ILE A 124 -6.34 20.04 2.80
CA ILE A 124 -6.69 18.81 2.08
C ILE A 124 -5.69 18.54 0.95
N ASP A 125 -5.47 19.53 0.08
CA ASP A 125 -4.57 19.39 -1.05
C ASP A 125 -3.11 19.21 -0.57
N LEU A 126 -2.70 19.98 0.45
CA LEU A 126 -1.37 19.84 1.05
C LEU A 126 -1.15 18.45 1.66
N LYS A 127 -2.14 17.89 2.36
CA LYS A 127 -2.03 16.57 2.99
C LYS A 127 -2.07 15.45 1.95
N LYS A 128 -2.80 15.65 0.85
CA LYS A 128 -2.77 14.75 -0.29
C LYS A 128 -1.39 14.71 -0.94
N GLU A 129 -0.81 15.86 -1.27
CA GLU A 129 0.54 15.94 -1.85
C GLU A 129 1.59 15.33 -0.91
N GLU A 130 1.50 15.60 0.41
CA GLU A 130 2.37 15.01 1.43
C GLU A 130 2.27 13.49 1.47
N LEU A 131 1.04 12.95 1.43
CA LEU A 131 0.79 11.51 1.41
C LEU A 131 1.32 10.86 0.12
N GLU A 132 1.02 11.43 -1.04
CA GLU A 132 1.48 10.92 -2.35
C GLU A 132 3.01 10.91 -2.43
N THR A 133 3.67 11.97 -1.96
CA THR A 133 5.14 12.04 -1.88
C THR A 133 5.70 10.88 -1.06
N LEU A 134 5.11 10.64 0.12
CA LEU A 134 5.53 9.57 1.02
C LEU A 134 5.30 8.18 0.42
N LEU A 135 4.23 7.99 -0.36
CA LEU A 135 3.94 6.73 -1.06
C LEU A 135 4.91 6.49 -2.22
N ILE A 136 5.30 7.53 -2.96
CA ILE A 136 6.34 7.43 -4.01
C ILE A 136 7.68 7.03 -3.39
N GLU A 137 8.06 7.63 -2.26
CA GLU A 137 9.25 7.21 -1.51
C GLU A 137 9.17 5.75 -1.06
N CYS A 138 8.00 5.31 -0.58
CA CYS A 138 7.76 3.91 -0.20
C CYS A 138 8.02 2.97 -1.38
N TYR A 139 7.48 3.29 -2.55
CA TYR A 139 7.70 2.51 -3.76
C TYR A 139 9.19 2.43 -4.13
N ASN A 140 9.90 3.56 -4.11
CA ASN A 140 11.32 3.61 -4.44
C ASN A 140 12.15 2.73 -3.50
N HIS A 141 11.86 2.76 -2.20
CA HIS A 141 12.55 1.91 -1.23
C HIS A 141 12.22 0.42 -1.44
N LEU A 142 10.98 0.07 -1.79
CA LEU A 142 10.63 -1.31 -2.17
C LEU A 142 11.41 -1.78 -3.41
N GLU A 143 11.54 -0.93 -4.43
CA GLU A 143 12.32 -1.21 -5.63
C GLU A 143 13.81 -1.43 -5.33
N GLU A 144 14.41 -0.56 -4.51
CA GLU A 144 15.80 -0.68 -4.08
C GLU A 144 16.03 -1.99 -3.33
N LYS A 145 15.10 -2.34 -2.43
CA LYS A 145 15.17 -3.59 -1.68
C LYS A 145 15.10 -4.79 -2.62
N LEU A 146 14.19 -4.78 -3.59
CA LEU A 146 14.09 -5.84 -4.59
C LEU A 146 15.36 -5.98 -5.44
N LYS A 147 15.95 -4.85 -5.87
CA LYS A 147 17.20 -4.84 -6.66
C LYS A 147 18.37 -5.41 -5.87
N SER A 148 18.48 -5.10 -4.56
CA SER A 148 19.53 -5.64 -3.69
C SER A 148 19.48 -7.17 -3.57
N GLU A 149 18.29 -7.74 -3.36
CA GLU A 149 18.10 -9.18 -3.20
C GLU A 149 18.37 -9.95 -4.50
N ILE A 150 17.93 -9.42 -5.66
CA ILE A 150 18.24 -10.03 -6.97
C ILE A 150 19.75 -10.00 -7.24
N GLY A 151 20.43 -8.92 -6.85
CA GLY A 151 21.89 -8.81 -6.92
C GLY A 151 22.57 -9.92 -6.13
N ASP A 152 22.16 -10.10 -4.87
CA ASP A 152 22.69 -11.12 -3.98
C ASP A 152 22.42 -12.55 -4.49
N GLU A 153 21.22 -12.83 -5.01
CA GLU A 153 20.91 -14.15 -5.59
C GLU A 153 21.78 -14.48 -6.81
N LYS A 154 22.04 -13.50 -7.68
CA LYS A 154 22.94 -13.68 -8.84
C LYS A 154 24.36 -13.97 -8.37
N ILE A 155 24.83 -13.28 -7.33
CA ILE A 155 26.14 -13.50 -6.72
C ILE A 155 26.22 -14.92 -6.14
N ILE A 156 25.22 -15.36 -5.36
CA ILE A 156 25.17 -16.71 -4.78
C ILE A 156 25.16 -17.80 -5.87
N LYS A 157 24.35 -17.63 -6.93
CA LYS A 157 24.32 -18.57 -8.07
C LYS A 157 25.66 -18.64 -8.80
N LYS A 158 26.36 -17.51 -8.93
CA LYS A 158 27.72 -17.46 -9.48
C LYS A 158 28.68 -18.27 -8.59
N PHE A 159 28.68 -18.06 -7.27
CA PHE A 159 29.55 -18.82 -6.36
C PHE A 159 29.23 -20.31 -6.29
N LYS A 160 27.96 -20.73 -6.40
CA LYS A 160 27.59 -22.16 -6.46
C LYS A 160 28.10 -22.86 -7.73
N LYS A 161 28.22 -22.15 -8.86
CA LYS A 161 28.83 -22.69 -10.09
C LYS A 161 30.36 -22.91 -9.99
N PHE A 162 31.02 -22.30 -9.00
CA PHE A 162 32.48 -22.37 -8.83
C PHE A 162 32.95 -23.38 -7.77
N LYS A 163 32.04 -24.15 -7.15
CA LYS A 163 32.43 -25.28 -6.28
C LYS A 163 32.52 -26.55 -7.12
N TRP A 164 33.76 -26.98 -7.35
CA TRP A 164 34.17 -28.25 -7.96
C TRP A 164 33.80 -29.44 -7.07
#